data_AF-A0A0A7EGW4-F1
#
_entry.id   AF-A0A0A7EGW4-F1
#
_cell.length_a   1.000
_cell.length_b   1.000
_cell.length_c   1.000
_cell.angle_alpha   90.00
_cell.angle_beta   90.00
_cell.angle_gamma   90.00
#
_symmetry.space_group_name_H-M   'P 1'
#
loop_
_entity.id
_entity.type
_entity.pdbx_description
1 polymer ?
#
loop_
_entity_poly.entity_id
_entity_poly.type
_entity_poly.pdbx_seq_one_letter_code
_entity_poly.pdbx_strand_id
1 'polypeptide(L)'
;MAKAIVDLELEIAVGIEGFALMKLDEKINQTFGFAPSDDLEFVLHDMHQVGIDDWVKSNIDDIPEEVGIYSFHGRGEFTEDSADYSITCINV
;
A
#
# COMPACT_ATOMS: atom_id res chain seq x y z
N MET A 1 16.80 4.23 -15.05
CA MET A 1 15.43 3.77 -14.75
C MET A 1 15.00 4.49 -13.51
N ALA A 2 13.84 5.10 -13.56
CA ALA A 2 13.29 5.75 -12.38
C ALA A 2 12.85 4.69 -11.37
N LYS A 3 13.16 4.91 -10.09
CA LYS A 3 12.77 4.01 -8.99
C LYS A 3 12.39 4.84 -7.77
N ALA A 4 11.29 4.47 -7.13
CA ALA A 4 10.89 5.03 -5.84
C ALA A 4 10.72 3.90 -4.82
N ILE A 5 11.20 4.15 -3.60
CA ILE A 5 10.98 3.30 -2.44
C ILE A 5 10.12 4.11 -1.49
N VAL A 6 8.96 3.56 -1.16
CA VAL A 6 7.95 4.18 -0.31
C VAL A 6 7.73 3.26 0.88
N ASP A 7 7.93 3.77 2.09
CA ASP A 7 7.45 3.12 3.29
C ASP A 7 5.99 3.50 3.47
N LEU A 8 5.14 2.54 3.83
CA LEU A 8 3.71 2.78 3.99
C LEU A 8 3.16 2.23 5.30
N GLU A 9 2.22 2.97 5.89
CA GLU A 9 1.38 2.54 6.99
C GLU A 9 -0.09 2.61 6.55
N LEU A 10 -0.82 1.53 6.81
CA LEU A 10 -2.20 1.35 6.38
C LEU A 10 -3.07 1.03 7.58
N GLU A 11 -4.30 1.54 7.58
CA GLU A 11 -5.40 0.96 8.35
C GLU A 11 -6.49 0.52 7.38
N ILE A 12 -6.83 -0.77 7.43
CA ILE A 12 -7.83 -1.37 6.55
C ILE A 12 -8.92 -1.97 7.43
N ALA A 13 -10.17 -1.61 7.13
CA ALA A 13 -11.34 -2.28 7.67
C ALA A 13 -11.63 -3.53 6.82
N VAL A 14 -11.55 -4.70 7.45
CA VAL A 14 -11.95 -6.00 6.88
C VAL A 14 -13.43 -6.21 7.19
N GLY A 15 -14.25 -6.19 6.14
CA GLY A 15 -15.68 -6.46 6.22
C GLY A 15 -16.02 -7.91 5.88
N ILE A 16 -17.30 -8.26 6.03
CA ILE A 16 -17.80 -9.60 5.63
C ILE A 16 -17.62 -9.82 4.13
N GLU A 17 -17.82 -8.77 3.33
CA GLU A 17 -17.66 -8.79 1.88
C GLU A 17 -16.85 -7.58 1.41
N GLY A 18 -15.55 -7.61 1.64
CA GLY A 18 -14.60 -6.66 1.07
C GLY A 18 -13.78 -5.88 2.09
N PHE A 19 -13.04 -4.90 1.58
CA PHE A 19 -12.06 -4.11 2.31
C PHE A 19 -12.32 -2.62 2.12
N ALA A 20 -12.05 -1.84 3.17
CA ALA A 20 -12.09 -0.38 3.08
C ALA A 20 -10.80 0.22 3.65
N LEU A 21 -10.17 1.10 2.87
CA LEU A 21 -9.02 1.88 3.32
C LEU A 21 -9.50 2.97 4.28
N MET A 22 -9.06 2.89 5.53
CA MET A 22 -9.39 3.86 6.59
C MET A 22 -8.31 4.94 6.71
N LYS A 23 -7.06 4.53 6.58
CA LYS A 23 -5.89 5.41 6.64
C LYS A 23 -4.80 4.88 5.72
N LEU A 24 -4.09 5.81 5.08
CA LEU A 24 -2.89 5.57 4.31
C LEU A 24 -1.91 6.69 4.62
N ASP A 25 -0.73 6.31 5.10
CA ASP A 25 0.42 7.18 5.25
C ASP A 25 1.53 6.64 4.35
N GLU A 26 1.93 7.43 3.36
CA GLU A 26 3.00 7.10 2.44
C GLU A 26 4.18 8.03 2.68
N LYS A 27 5.36 7.43 2.87
CA LYS A 27 6.60 8.17 3.03
C LYS A 27 7.62 7.73 2.01
N ILE A 28 7.96 8.65 1.12
CA ILE A 28 9.04 8.44 0.14
C ILE A 28 10.37 8.39 0.90
N ASN A 29 10.97 7.21 0.97
CA ASN A 29 12.25 6.99 1.62
C ASN A 29 13.42 7.23 0.65
N GLN A 30 13.27 6.81 -0.61
CA GLN A 30 14.32 6.97 -1.61
C GLN A 30 13.76 7.13 -3.01
N THR A 31 14.30 8.06 -3.79
CA THR A 31 14.00 8.22 -5.21
C THR A 31 15.27 8.23 -6.04
N PHE A 32 15.20 7.58 -7.19
CA PHE A 32 16.23 7.60 -8.23
C PHE A 32 15.56 8.04 -9.53
N GLY A 33 16.01 9.14 -10.12
CA GLY A 33 15.45 9.64 -11.38
C GLY A 33 14.06 10.30 -11.29
N PHE A 34 13.37 10.22 -10.15
CA PHE A 34 12.21 11.06 -9.86
C PHE A 34 12.66 12.42 -9.32
N ALA A 35 12.01 13.49 -9.78
CA ALA A 35 12.14 14.79 -9.13
C ALA A 35 11.54 14.68 -7.71
N PRO A 36 12.20 15.18 -6.66
CA PRO A 36 11.61 15.24 -5.33
C PRO A 36 10.39 16.16 -5.41
N SER A 37 9.23 15.54 -5.38
CA SER A 37 7.93 16.19 -5.34
C SER A 37 7.26 15.67 -4.09
N ASP A 38 6.81 16.58 -3.24
CA ASP A 38 6.23 16.26 -1.94
C ASP A 38 4.83 15.59 -2.05
N ASP A 39 4.25 15.56 -3.26
CA ASP A 39 2.89 15.08 -3.53
C ASP A 39 2.81 13.77 -4.37
N LEU A 40 3.88 12.95 -4.40
CA LEU A 40 3.80 11.67 -5.11
C LEU A 40 3.12 10.60 -4.24
N GLU A 41 1.81 10.45 -4.43
CA GLU A 41 1.00 9.36 -3.89
C GLU A 41 1.09 8.14 -4.82
N PHE A 42 2.00 7.22 -4.53
CA PHE A 42 2.22 6.04 -5.38
C PHE A 42 1.21 4.94 -5.05
N VAL A 43 1.01 4.65 -3.76
CA VAL A 43 0.17 3.53 -3.33
C VAL A 43 -1.31 3.87 -3.54
N LEU A 44 -1.73 5.08 -3.18
CA LEU A 44 -3.12 5.53 -3.35
C LEU A 44 -3.52 5.53 -4.83
N HIS A 45 -2.61 5.97 -5.71
CA HIS A 45 -2.88 5.97 -7.15
C HIS A 45 -3.07 4.55 -7.68
N ASP A 46 -2.20 3.61 -7.27
CA ASP A 46 -2.30 2.20 -7.66
C ASP A 46 -3.61 1.57 -7.15
N MET A 47 -3.98 1.81 -5.89
CA MET A 47 -5.26 1.38 -5.33
C MET A 47 -6.47 1.95 -6.07
N HIS A 48 -6.42 3.19 -6.55
CA HIS A 48 -7.51 3.78 -7.34
C HIS A 48 -7.62 3.18 -8.75
N GLN A 49 -6.51 2.73 -9.35
CA GLN A 49 -6.53 2.10 -10.66
C GLN A 49 -7.06 0.67 -10.62
N VAL A 50 -6.65 -0.11 -9.62
CA VAL A 50 -7.00 -1.54 -9.51
C VAL A 50 -8.26 -1.75 -8.68
N GLY A 51 -8.54 -0.86 -7.73
CA GLY A 51 -9.58 -1.02 -6.72
C GLY A 51 -9.00 -1.64 -5.44
N ILE A 52 -9.46 -1.16 -4.27
CA ILE A 52 -8.90 -1.56 -2.97
C ILE A 52 -9.01 -3.06 -2.71
N ASP A 53 -10.10 -3.70 -3.12
CA ASP A 53 -10.31 -5.13 -2.84
C ASP A 53 -9.29 -6.01 -3.55
N ASP A 54 -9.07 -5.74 -4.83
CA ASP A 54 -8.12 -6.48 -5.65
C ASP A 54 -6.69 -6.13 -5.26
N TRP A 55 -6.42 -4.85 -4.98
CA TRP A 55 -5.12 -4.39 -4.49
C TRP A 55 -4.73 -5.09 -3.18
N VAL A 56 -5.64 -5.15 -2.21
CA VAL A 56 -5.39 -5.79 -0.90
C VAL A 56 -5.12 -7.28 -1.08
N LYS A 57 -5.94 -7.99 -1.87
CA LYS A 57 -5.76 -9.43 -2.13
C LYS A 57 -4.49 -9.77 -2.91
N SER A 58 -4.01 -8.86 -3.76
CA SER A 58 -2.79 -9.07 -4.55
C SER A 58 -1.50 -8.72 -3.81
N ASN A 59 -1.57 -7.82 -2.83
CA ASN A 59 -0.37 -7.24 -2.21
C ASN A 59 -0.19 -7.54 -0.72
N ILE A 60 -1.21 -8.14 -0.06
CA ILE A 60 -1.14 -8.52 1.35
C ILE A 60 -1.50 -9.99 1.49
N ASP A 61 -0.51 -10.83 1.77
CA ASP A 61 -0.70 -12.28 1.89
C ASP A 61 -1.41 -12.70 3.20
N ASP A 62 -1.08 -12.03 4.32
CA ASP A 62 -1.55 -12.42 5.67
C ASP A 62 -2.67 -11.50 6.18
N ILE A 63 -3.76 -11.35 5.43
CA ILE A 63 -4.92 -10.57 5.86
C ILE A 63 -5.73 -11.38 6.89
N PRO A 64 -6.08 -10.81 8.06
CA PRO A 64 -6.97 -11.46 9.02
C PRO A 64 -8.34 -11.77 8.42
N GLU A 65 -8.87 -12.97 8.69
CA GLU A 65 -10.21 -13.39 8.22
C GLU A 65 -11.35 -12.82 9.09
N GLU A 66 -11.03 -12.37 10.30
CA GLU A 66 -12.01 -11.80 11.21
C GLU A 66 -12.36 -10.35 10.79
N VAL A 67 -13.62 -9.98 11.01
CA VAL A 67 -14.06 -8.61 10.73
C VAL A 67 -13.48 -7.65 11.77
N GLY A 68 -12.89 -6.56 11.30
CA GLY A 68 -12.16 -5.65 12.18
C GLY A 68 -11.42 -4.55 11.44
N ILE A 69 -10.75 -3.69 12.19
CA ILE A 69 -9.81 -2.71 11.63
C ILE A 69 -8.42 -3.18 12.01
N TYR A 70 -7.58 -3.36 10.99
CA TYR A 70 -6.22 -3.87 11.15
C TYR A 70 -5.22 -2.86 10.62
N SER A 71 -4.09 -2.76 11.32
CA SER A 71 -2.99 -1.88 10.94
C SER A 71 -1.90 -2.70 10.27
N PHE A 72 -1.45 -2.23 9.12
CA PHE A 72 -0.38 -2.85 8.35
C PHE A 72 0.77 -1.87 8.16
N HIS A 73 1.98 -2.39 8.09
CA HIS A 73 3.15 -1.63 7.69
C HIS A 73 3.89 -2.39 6.61
N GLY A 74 4.45 -1.65 5.66
CA GLY A 74 5.17 -2.26 4.58
C GLY A 74 6.00 -1.28 3.79
N ARG A 75 6.51 -1.80 2.69
CA ARG A 75 7.33 -1.07 1.74
C ARG A 75 6.88 -1.39 0.33
N GLY A 76 6.70 -0.35 -0.48
CA GLY A 76 6.48 -0.41 -1.91
C GLY A 76 7.73 -0.02 -2.67
N GLU A 77 8.08 -0.79 -3.69
CA GLU A 77 9.09 -0.47 -4.68
C GLU A 77 8.42 -0.22 -6.02
N PHE A 78 8.53 1.02 -6.51
CA PHE A 78 7.92 1.46 -7.76
C PHE A 78 9.00 1.68 -8.80
N THR A 79 8.80 1.10 -9.97
CA THR A 79 9.58 1.35 -11.18
C THR A 79 8.67 1.90 -12.27
N GLU A 80 9.22 2.19 -13.45
CA GLU A 80 8.40 2.61 -14.61
C GLU A 80 7.45 1.49 -15.10
N ASP A 81 7.77 0.23 -14.77
CA ASP A 81 7.09 -0.95 -15.32
C ASP A 81 6.39 -1.81 -14.25
N SER A 82 6.69 -1.61 -12.96
CA SER A 82 6.17 -2.45 -11.86
C SER A 82 5.98 -1.70 -10.54
N ALA A 83 5.09 -2.25 -9.72
CA ALA A 83 4.94 -1.94 -8.31
C ALA A 83 5.04 -3.25 -7.51
N ASP A 84 6.03 -3.35 -6.64
CA ASP A 84 6.28 -4.53 -5.81
C ASP A 84 6.11 -4.16 -4.33
N TYR A 85 5.32 -4.95 -3.60
CA TYR A 85 4.98 -4.66 -2.20
C TYR A 85 5.48 -5.75 -1.24
N SER A 86 5.87 -5.32 -0.05
CA SER A 86 6.17 -6.19 1.08
C SER A 86 5.46 -5.61 2.31
N ILE A 87 4.30 -6.16 2.66
CA ILE A 87 3.41 -5.63 3.69
C ILE A 87 3.18 -6.69 4.77
N THR A 88 3.11 -6.26 6.02
CA THR A 88 2.90 -7.15 7.17
C THR A 88 1.89 -6.52 8.13
N CYS A 89 1.01 -7.35 8.69
CA CYS A 89 0.07 -6.94 9.72
C CYS A 89 0.81 -6.73 11.05
N ILE A 90 0.60 -5.57 11.69
CA ILE A 90 1.28 -5.21 12.95
C ILE A 90 0.43 -5.58 14.17
N ASN A 91 -0.89 -5.64 14.01
CA ASN A 91 -1.83 -5.75 15.12
C ASN A 91 -2.93 -6.77 14.78
N VAL A 92 -3.01 -7.84 15.57
CA VAL A 92 -4.05 -8.89 15.50
C VAL A 92 -4.63 -9.09 16.89
#